data_AF-A0A8J8H8J7-F1
#
_entry.id   AF-A0A8J8H8J7-F1
#
_cell.length_a   1.000
_cell.length_b   1.000
_cell.length_c   1.000
_cell.angle_alpha   90.00
_cell.angle_beta   90.00
_cell.angle_gamma   90.00
#
_symmetry.space_group_name_H-M   'P 1'
#
loop_
_entity.id
_entity.type
_entity.pdbx_description
1 polymer ?
#
loop_
_entity_poly.entity_id
_entity_poly.type
_entity_poly.pdbx_seq_one_letter_code
_entity_poly.pdbx_strand_id
1 'polypeptide(L)'
;MSNIETARKKFEVAKKRVEDCQKAIFELQNRYDSLTESIPHLRRAIEALEKRETEAFDNYVLGQITEKELKTVQADCQKIQAKEIEANKMIEALGRGIKKTESDLVKLNTECNTAKRAIWESISNELRESIPVTVFEQISKLVVCGAQCGQTRQWILDSLFPNLPSERFQEIRRELLEQYKFED
;
A
#
# COMPACT_ATOMS: atom_id res chain seq x y z
N MET A 1 27.49 0.42 -15.23
CA MET A 1 26.69 0.34 -13.98
C MET A 1 26.76 -1.09 -13.51
N SER A 2 27.13 -1.35 -12.24
CA SER A 2 27.12 -2.71 -11.69
C SER A 2 25.69 -3.27 -11.71
N ASN A 3 25.54 -4.59 -11.82
CA ASN A 3 24.24 -5.28 -11.73
C ASN A 3 23.52 -4.90 -10.42
N ILE A 4 24.26 -4.71 -9.33
CA ILE A 4 23.75 -4.28 -8.03
C ILE A 4 23.16 -2.87 -8.10
N GLU A 5 23.84 -1.92 -8.75
CA GLU A 5 23.35 -0.54 -8.87
C GLU A 5 22.04 -0.49 -9.68
N THR A 6 21.92 -1.33 -10.70
CA THR A 6 20.70 -1.46 -11.50
C THR A 6 19.57 -2.07 -10.68
N ALA A 7 19.84 -3.11 -9.89
CA ALA A 7 18.87 -3.72 -8.98
C ALA A 7 18.41 -2.70 -7.92
N ARG A 8 19.34 -1.91 -7.35
CA ARG A 8 19.01 -0.86 -6.37
C ARG A 8 18.09 0.20 -6.95
N LYS A 9 18.40 0.72 -8.15
CA LYS A 9 17.52 1.71 -8.81
C LYS A 9 16.10 1.18 -9.03
N LYS A 10 15.95 -0.10 -9.39
CA LYS A 10 14.63 -0.74 -9.52
C LYS A 10 13.90 -0.84 -8.19
N PHE A 11 14.60 -1.21 -7.12
CA PHE A 11 14.05 -1.26 -5.78
C PHE A 11 13.59 0.11 -5.29
N GLU A 12 14.40 1.16 -5.42
CA GLU A 12 14.03 2.52 -5.01
C GLU A 12 12.78 3.02 -5.74
N VAL A 13 12.67 2.73 -7.04
CA VAL A 13 11.47 3.05 -7.81
C VAL A 13 10.24 2.28 -7.30
N ALA A 14 10.40 0.99 -6.98
CA ALA A 14 9.31 0.18 -6.44
C ALA A 14 8.90 0.63 -5.03
N LYS A 15 9.86 0.94 -4.16
CA LYS A 15 9.66 1.48 -2.81
C LYS A 15 8.88 2.80 -2.87
N LYS A 16 9.31 3.73 -3.73
CA LYS A 16 8.61 5.00 -3.92
C LYS A 16 7.17 4.80 -4.39
N ARG A 17 6.91 3.86 -5.30
CA ARG A 17 5.53 3.54 -5.74
C ARG A 17 4.66 3.03 -4.59
N VAL A 18 5.22 2.21 -3.69
CA VAL A 18 4.52 1.76 -2.48
C VAL A 18 4.18 2.95 -1.59
N GLU A 19 5.14 3.83 -1.32
CA GLU A 19 4.93 5.04 -0.50
C GLU A 19 3.88 5.98 -1.10
N ASP A 20 3.95 6.24 -2.41
CA ASP A 20 2.98 7.09 -3.12
C ASP A 20 1.57 6.47 -3.10
N CYS A 21 1.47 5.14 -3.21
CA CYS A 21 0.21 4.41 -3.10
C CYS A 21 -0.38 4.48 -1.67
N GLN A 22 0.44 4.34 -0.64
CA GLN A 22 0.03 4.51 0.76
C GLN A 22 -0.48 5.92 1.05
N LYS A 23 0.20 6.95 0.53
CA LYS A 23 -0.26 8.34 0.63
C LYS A 23 -1.61 8.53 -0.06
N ALA A 24 -1.79 7.97 -1.25
CA ALA A 24 -3.07 8.05 -1.96
C ALA A 24 -4.21 7.39 -1.18
N ILE A 25 -3.98 6.24 -0.52
CA ILE A 25 -4.96 5.60 0.36
C ILE A 25 -5.33 6.54 1.51
N PHE A 26 -4.34 7.12 2.19
CA PHE A 26 -4.56 8.04 3.30
C PHE A 26 -5.38 9.27 2.89
N GLU A 27 -5.06 9.88 1.74
CA GLU A 27 -5.82 11.02 1.22
C GLU A 27 -7.27 10.66 0.87
N LEU A 28 -7.49 9.48 0.27
CA LEU A 28 -8.83 8.99 -0.04
C LEU A 28 -9.64 8.69 1.23
N GLN A 29 -9.01 8.10 2.25
CA GLN A 29 -9.62 7.84 3.56
C GLN A 29 -10.03 9.14 4.25
N ASN A 30 -9.14 10.13 4.31
CA ASN A 30 -9.48 11.43 4.91
C ASN A 30 -10.69 12.09 4.22
N ARG A 31 -10.78 12.01 2.89
CA ARG A 31 -11.94 12.53 2.15
C ARG A 31 -13.20 11.72 2.42
N TYR A 32 -13.07 10.39 2.52
CA TYR A 32 -14.18 9.49 2.84
C TYR A 32 -14.74 9.79 4.24
N ASP A 33 -13.87 9.92 5.23
CA ASP A 33 -14.24 10.19 6.63
C ASP A 33 -14.91 11.56 6.75
N SER A 34 -14.29 12.61 6.19
CA SER A 34 -14.84 13.96 6.19
C SER A 34 -16.23 14.03 5.55
N LEU A 35 -16.44 13.34 4.43
CA LEU A 35 -17.73 13.32 3.76
C LEU A 35 -18.77 12.52 4.56
N THR A 36 -18.36 11.40 5.15
CA THR A 36 -19.20 10.57 6.01
C THR A 36 -19.66 11.33 7.27
N GLU A 37 -18.77 12.12 7.88
CA GLU A 37 -19.10 13.01 9.01
C GLU A 37 -20.09 14.12 8.63
N SER A 38 -20.12 14.54 7.35
CA SER A 38 -21.06 15.56 6.88
C SER A 38 -22.49 15.06 6.66
N ILE A 39 -22.68 13.76 6.42
CA ILE A 39 -24.00 13.16 6.11
C ILE A 39 -25.03 13.41 7.23
N PRO A 40 -24.73 13.20 8.54
CA PRO A 40 -25.66 13.51 9.62
C PRO A 40 -26.13 14.97 9.62
N HIS A 41 -25.27 15.91 9.25
CA HIS A 41 -25.64 17.32 9.18
C HIS A 41 -26.61 17.60 8.01
N LEU A 42 -26.37 16.97 6.85
CA LEU A 42 -27.28 17.06 5.71
C LEU A 42 -28.64 16.45 6.04
N ARG A 43 -28.68 15.30 6.70
CA ARG A 43 -29.94 14.65 7.11
C ARG A 43 -30.76 15.51 8.07
N ARG A 44 -30.13 16.10 9.10
CA ARG A 44 -30.82 17.03 10.00
C ARG A 44 -31.33 18.27 9.27
N ALA A 45 -30.59 18.77 8.28
CA ALA A 45 -31.04 19.90 7.46
C ALA A 45 -32.25 19.53 6.58
N ILE A 46 -32.29 18.31 6.04
CA ILE A 46 -33.45 17.78 5.31
C ILE A 46 -34.66 17.67 6.24
N GLU A 47 -34.52 17.04 7.40
CA GLU A 47 -35.62 16.92 8.38
C GLU A 47 -36.19 18.29 8.80
N ALA A 48 -35.33 19.29 8.97
CA ALA A 48 -35.76 20.66 9.29
C ALA A 48 -36.48 21.33 8.12
N LEU A 49 -36.01 21.13 6.89
CA LEU A 49 -36.66 21.69 5.69
C LEU A 49 -37.98 20.98 5.37
N GLU A 50 -38.10 19.68 5.56
CA GLU A 50 -39.35 18.93 5.35
C GLU A 50 -40.44 19.38 6.32
N LYS A 51 -40.08 19.69 7.58
CA LYS A 51 -41.01 20.32 8.53
C LYS A 51 -41.46 21.69 8.04
N ARG A 52 -40.52 22.52 7.59
CA ARG A 52 -40.82 23.86 7.05
C ARG A 52 -41.64 23.80 5.77
N GLU A 53 -41.41 22.79 4.93
CA GLU A 53 -42.19 22.55 3.71
C GLU A 53 -43.62 22.18 4.05
N THR A 54 -43.82 21.31 5.04
CA THR A 54 -45.16 20.95 5.54
C THR A 54 -45.90 22.20 6.06
N GLU A 55 -45.23 23.01 6.90
CA GLU A 55 -45.79 24.28 7.39
C GLU A 55 -46.09 25.27 6.24
N ALA A 56 -45.24 25.33 5.22
CA ALA A 56 -45.46 26.17 4.06
C ALA A 56 -46.68 25.72 3.24
N PHE A 57 -46.90 24.41 3.09
CA PHE A 57 -48.12 23.89 2.47
C PHE A 57 -49.38 24.27 3.26
N ASP A 58 -49.36 24.10 4.58
CA ASP A 58 -50.48 24.49 5.45
C ASP A 58 -50.77 25.99 5.33
N ASN A 59 -49.74 26.83 5.40
CA ASN A 59 -49.87 28.28 5.27
C ASN A 59 -50.34 28.72 3.88
N TYR A 60 -49.96 28.00 2.82
CA TYR A 60 -50.43 28.27 1.47
C TYR A 60 -51.92 27.94 1.33
N VAL A 61 -52.37 26.81 1.87
CA VAL A 61 -53.80 26.43 1.90
C VAL A 61 -54.62 27.44 2.71
N LEU A 62 -54.05 27.98 3.79
CA LEU A 62 -54.65 29.04 4.60
C LEU A 62 -54.55 30.45 3.95
N GLY A 63 -53.92 30.58 2.79
CA GLY A 63 -53.74 31.86 2.08
C GLY A 63 -52.77 32.84 2.75
N GLN A 64 -51.93 32.37 3.67
CA GLN A 64 -50.98 33.18 4.43
C GLN A 64 -49.65 33.41 3.70
N ILE A 65 -49.33 32.55 2.74
CA ILE A 65 -48.16 32.71 1.86
C ILE A 65 -48.56 32.61 0.39
N THR A 66 -47.71 33.13 -0.48
CA THR A 66 -47.86 33.08 -1.93
C THR A 66 -47.33 31.77 -2.52
N GLU A 67 -47.80 31.40 -3.72
CA GLU A 67 -47.28 30.25 -4.47
C GLU A 67 -45.76 30.37 -4.73
N LYS A 68 -45.26 31.60 -4.89
CA LYS A 68 -43.82 31.86 -5.10
C LYS A 68 -43.00 31.50 -3.86
N GLU A 69 -43.50 31.80 -2.67
CA GLU A 69 -42.84 31.45 -1.41
C GLU A 69 -42.85 29.94 -1.18
N LEU A 70 -43.97 29.27 -1.46
CA LEU A 70 -44.06 27.81 -1.42
C LEU A 70 -43.04 27.15 -2.36
N LYS A 71 -42.96 27.59 -3.62
CA LYS A 71 -41.97 27.08 -4.60
C LYS A 71 -40.53 27.29 -4.15
N THR A 72 -40.25 28.35 -3.39
CA THR A 72 -38.90 28.61 -2.88
C THR A 72 -38.52 27.57 -1.82
N VAL A 73 -39.43 27.26 -0.89
CA VAL A 73 -39.20 26.23 0.13
C VAL A 73 -39.03 24.84 -0.50
N GLN A 74 -39.86 24.50 -1.49
CA GLN A 74 -39.73 23.26 -2.25
C GLN A 74 -38.39 23.15 -2.98
N ALA A 75 -37.94 24.23 -3.63
CA ALA A 75 -36.66 24.26 -4.32
C ALA A 75 -35.47 24.08 -3.35
N ASP A 76 -35.54 24.67 -2.17
CA ASP A 76 -34.51 24.49 -1.13
C ASP A 76 -34.47 23.05 -0.62
N CYS A 77 -35.63 22.43 -0.39
CA CYS A 77 -35.72 21.03 0.03
C CYS A 77 -35.08 20.09 -1.01
N GLN A 78 -35.48 20.22 -2.29
CA GLN A 78 -34.91 19.46 -3.40
C GLN A 78 -33.40 19.66 -3.53
N LYS A 79 -32.90 20.88 -3.32
CA LYS A 79 -31.48 21.19 -3.40
C LYS A 79 -30.66 20.49 -2.32
N ILE A 80 -31.16 20.41 -1.08
CA ILE A 80 -30.44 19.71 -0.01
C ILE A 80 -30.53 18.19 -0.20
N GLN A 81 -31.69 17.65 -0.57
CA GLN A 81 -31.83 16.23 -0.90
C GLN A 81 -30.88 15.81 -2.03
N ALA A 82 -30.75 16.63 -3.08
CA ALA A 82 -29.79 16.39 -4.16
C ALA A 82 -28.34 16.34 -3.65
N LYS A 83 -27.96 17.23 -2.72
CA LYS A 83 -26.63 17.22 -2.09
C LYS A 83 -26.38 15.96 -1.25
N GLU A 84 -27.37 15.47 -0.51
CA GLU A 84 -27.23 14.22 0.25
C GLU A 84 -27.03 13.02 -0.69
N ILE A 85 -27.82 12.95 -1.77
CA ILE A 85 -27.68 11.90 -2.79
C ILE A 85 -26.29 11.96 -3.44
N GLU A 86 -25.81 13.15 -3.79
CA GLU A 86 -24.48 13.34 -4.35
C GLU A 86 -23.37 12.94 -3.36
N ALA A 87 -23.49 13.35 -2.10
CA ALA A 87 -22.54 12.98 -1.04
C ALA A 87 -22.49 11.45 -0.86
N ASN A 88 -23.64 10.76 -0.79
CA ASN A 88 -23.68 9.30 -0.71
C ASN A 88 -23.00 8.63 -1.92
N LYS A 89 -23.27 9.11 -3.15
CA LYS A 89 -22.61 8.60 -4.37
C LYS A 89 -21.09 8.79 -4.32
N MET A 90 -20.63 9.93 -3.81
CA MET A 90 -19.19 10.20 -3.62
C MET A 90 -18.57 9.30 -2.54
N ILE A 91 -19.25 9.07 -1.42
CA ILE A 91 -18.81 8.13 -0.37
C ILE A 91 -18.62 6.73 -0.97
N GLU A 92 -19.59 6.24 -1.73
CA GLU A 92 -19.47 4.93 -2.39
C GLU A 92 -18.33 4.89 -3.40
N ALA A 93 -18.15 5.95 -4.20
CA ALA A 93 -17.07 6.05 -5.16
C ALA A 93 -15.70 6.07 -4.48
N LEU A 94 -15.55 6.82 -3.39
CA LEU A 94 -14.34 6.86 -2.56
C LEU A 94 -14.07 5.48 -1.94
N GLY A 95 -15.09 4.81 -1.40
CA GLY A 95 -14.95 3.46 -0.84
C GLY A 95 -14.50 2.43 -1.88
N ARG A 96 -15.01 2.50 -3.11
CA ARG A 96 -14.51 1.67 -4.24
C ARG A 96 -13.07 2.05 -4.62
N GLY A 97 -12.75 3.33 -4.63
CA GLY A 97 -11.41 3.86 -4.90
C GLY A 97 -10.37 3.33 -3.90
N ILE A 98 -10.66 3.42 -2.60
CA ILE A 98 -9.81 2.91 -1.51
C ILE A 98 -9.54 1.41 -1.72
N LYS A 99 -10.59 0.59 -1.87
CA LYS A 99 -10.44 -0.86 -2.09
C LYS A 99 -9.59 -1.21 -3.31
N LYS A 100 -9.74 -0.45 -4.40
CA LYS A 100 -8.94 -0.64 -5.61
C LYS A 100 -7.47 -0.31 -5.32
N THR A 101 -7.19 0.82 -4.69
CA THR A 101 -5.81 1.24 -4.38
C THR A 101 -5.16 0.31 -3.35
N GLU A 102 -5.90 -0.20 -2.37
CA GLU A 102 -5.43 -1.25 -1.44
C GLU A 102 -5.06 -2.54 -2.18
N SER A 103 -5.87 -2.96 -3.15
CA SER A 103 -5.54 -4.12 -3.99
C SER A 103 -4.27 -3.88 -4.81
N ASP A 104 -4.04 -2.67 -5.30
CA ASP A 104 -2.83 -2.33 -6.06
C ASP A 104 -1.60 -2.23 -5.14
N LEU A 105 -1.77 -1.78 -3.89
CA LEU A 105 -0.70 -1.76 -2.88
C LEU A 105 -0.13 -3.15 -2.62
N VAL A 106 -0.96 -4.20 -2.58
CA VAL A 106 -0.51 -5.58 -2.43
C VAL A 106 0.42 -6.01 -3.58
N LYS A 107 0.06 -5.64 -4.82
CA LYS A 107 0.88 -5.93 -6.00
C LYS A 107 2.21 -5.17 -5.94
N LEU A 108 2.15 -3.88 -5.64
CA LEU A 108 3.34 -3.02 -5.51
C LEU A 108 4.28 -3.51 -4.40
N ASN A 109 3.75 -3.98 -3.27
CA ASN A 109 4.56 -4.60 -2.22
C ASN A 109 5.25 -5.89 -2.71
N THR A 110 4.57 -6.70 -3.51
CA THR A 110 5.14 -7.91 -4.10
C THR A 110 6.27 -7.55 -5.08
N GLU A 111 6.07 -6.54 -5.92
CA GLU A 111 7.11 -6.01 -6.83
C GLU A 111 8.31 -5.44 -6.05
N CYS A 112 8.06 -4.68 -4.99
CA CYS A 112 9.08 -4.11 -4.12
C CYS A 112 9.92 -5.21 -3.45
N ASN A 113 9.27 -6.23 -2.89
CA ASN A 113 9.95 -7.39 -2.30
C ASN A 113 10.75 -8.19 -3.33
N THR A 114 10.24 -8.30 -4.56
CA THR A 114 10.95 -8.97 -5.65
C THR A 114 12.20 -8.17 -6.05
N ALA A 115 12.09 -6.84 -6.16
CA ALA A 115 13.22 -5.97 -6.45
C ALA A 115 14.27 -6.01 -5.32
N LYS A 116 13.82 -6.06 -4.05
CA LYS A 116 14.69 -6.25 -2.88
C LYS A 116 15.49 -7.56 -2.96
N ARG A 117 14.83 -8.67 -3.31
CA ARG A 117 15.52 -9.96 -3.51
C ARG A 117 16.54 -9.90 -4.65
N ALA A 118 16.24 -9.19 -5.73
CA ALA A 118 17.16 -9.04 -6.85
C ALA A 118 18.47 -8.31 -6.47
N ILE A 119 18.43 -7.40 -5.48
CA ILE A 119 19.64 -6.80 -4.92
C ILE A 119 20.49 -7.87 -4.24
N TRP A 120 19.90 -8.66 -3.34
CA TRP A 120 20.61 -9.73 -2.64
C TRP A 120 21.14 -10.81 -3.58
N GLU A 121 20.40 -11.14 -4.62
CA GLU A 121 20.86 -12.06 -5.67
C GLU A 121 22.08 -11.48 -6.42
N SER A 122 22.05 -10.18 -6.73
CA SER A 122 23.18 -9.50 -7.38
C SER A 122 24.42 -9.45 -6.49
N ILE A 123 24.25 -9.15 -5.19
CA ILE A 123 25.33 -9.20 -4.19
C ILE A 123 25.89 -10.63 -4.08
N SER A 124 25.01 -11.64 -4.00
CA SER A 124 25.43 -13.03 -3.92
C SER A 124 26.21 -13.47 -5.15
N ASN A 125 25.83 -13.02 -6.35
CA ASN A 125 26.54 -13.32 -7.58
C ASN A 125 27.92 -12.65 -7.61
N GLU A 126 28.01 -11.38 -7.21
CA GLU A 126 29.29 -10.66 -7.12
C GLU A 126 30.25 -11.33 -6.11
N LEU A 127 29.73 -11.69 -4.93
CA LEU A 127 30.51 -12.42 -3.92
C LEU A 127 30.95 -13.78 -4.45
N ARG A 128 30.09 -14.51 -5.15
CA ARG A 128 30.44 -15.81 -5.76
C ARG A 128 31.55 -15.66 -6.79
N GLU A 129 31.49 -14.64 -7.64
CA GLU A 129 32.52 -14.34 -8.63
C GLU A 129 33.86 -13.94 -7.99
N SER A 130 33.83 -13.36 -6.78
CA SER A 130 35.03 -13.03 -6.02
C SER A 130 35.74 -14.23 -5.37
N ILE A 131 35.09 -15.40 -5.30
CA ILE A 131 35.68 -16.61 -4.71
C ILE A 131 36.83 -17.10 -5.61
N PRO A 132 38.07 -17.25 -5.10
CA PRO A 132 39.16 -17.79 -5.89
C PRO A 132 38.83 -19.18 -6.45
N VAL A 133 39.17 -19.43 -7.71
CA VAL A 133 38.87 -20.70 -8.41
C VAL A 133 39.36 -21.91 -7.62
N THR A 134 40.52 -21.81 -6.97
CA THR A 134 41.09 -22.86 -6.12
C THR A 134 40.18 -23.21 -4.93
N VAL A 135 39.62 -22.21 -4.27
CA VAL A 135 38.68 -22.38 -3.14
C VAL A 135 37.37 -22.97 -3.66
N PHE A 136 36.85 -22.46 -4.78
CA PHE A 136 35.65 -22.97 -5.42
C PHE A 136 35.80 -24.45 -5.82
N GLU A 137 36.95 -24.85 -6.38
CA GLU A 137 37.26 -26.23 -6.71
C GLU A 137 37.33 -27.13 -5.47
N GLN A 138 37.94 -26.66 -4.37
CA GLN A 138 37.99 -27.41 -3.11
C GLN A 138 36.59 -27.64 -2.52
N ILE A 139 35.75 -26.60 -2.49
CA ILE A 139 34.36 -26.70 -2.07
C ILE A 139 33.61 -27.70 -2.97
N SER A 140 33.79 -27.63 -4.29
CA SER A 140 33.16 -28.53 -5.25
C SER A 140 33.57 -29.99 -5.03
N LYS A 141 34.87 -30.26 -4.82
CA LYS A 141 35.38 -31.60 -4.50
C LYS A 141 34.77 -32.14 -3.22
N LEU A 142 34.69 -31.32 -2.16
CA LEU A 142 34.07 -31.73 -0.89
C LEU A 142 32.59 -32.08 -1.09
N VAL A 143 31.84 -31.27 -1.84
CA VAL A 143 30.43 -31.53 -2.14
C VAL A 143 30.24 -32.86 -2.87
N VAL A 144 31.08 -33.15 -3.88
CA VAL A 144 31.04 -34.41 -4.61
C VAL A 144 31.39 -35.60 -3.70
N CYS A 145 32.45 -35.50 -2.91
CA CYS A 145 32.83 -36.55 -1.96
C CYS A 145 31.72 -36.84 -0.94
N GLY A 146 31.11 -35.79 -0.36
CA GLY A 146 30.00 -35.93 0.58
C GLY A 146 28.80 -36.63 -0.04
N ALA A 147 28.43 -36.26 -1.28
CA ALA A 147 27.33 -36.89 -2.00
C ALA A 147 27.60 -38.38 -2.26
N GLN A 148 28.83 -38.76 -2.63
CA GLN A 148 29.22 -40.17 -2.80
C GLN A 148 29.16 -40.97 -1.49
N CYS A 149 29.37 -40.31 -0.36
CA CYS A 149 29.24 -40.91 0.97
C CYS A 149 27.78 -40.91 1.50
N GLY A 150 26.78 -40.57 0.67
CA GLY A 150 25.38 -40.51 1.06
C GLY A 150 25.01 -39.35 1.97
N GLN A 151 25.88 -38.33 2.09
CA GLN A 151 25.61 -37.15 2.90
C GLN A 151 24.62 -36.21 2.20
N THR A 152 23.77 -35.56 2.99
CA THR A 152 22.82 -34.58 2.45
C THR A 152 23.54 -33.26 2.11
N ARG A 153 22.99 -32.50 1.15
CA ARG A 153 23.49 -31.16 0.83
C ARG A 153 23.55 -30.26 2.07
N GLN A 154 22.55 -30.35 2.94
CA GLN A 154 22.50 -29.56 4.17
C GLN A 154 23.67 -29.93 5.10
N TRP A 155 23.93 -31.22 5.31
CA TRP A 155 25.05 -31.66 6.15
C TRP A 155 26.40 -31.15 5.64
N ILE A 156 26.60 -31.13 4.32
CA ILE A 156 27.83 -30.62 3.69
C ILE A 156 27.96 -29.11 3.92
N LEU A 157 26.86 -28.35 3.77
CA LEU A 157 26.84 -26.91 4.04
C LEU A 157 27.10 -26.60 5.52
N ASP A 158 26.48 -27.35 6.43
CA ASP A 158 26.69 -27.21 7.88
C ASP A 158 28.13 -27.54 8.29
N SER A 159 28.81 -28.42 7.54
CA SER A 159 30.22 -28.75 7.75
C SER A 159 31.17 -27.65 7.25
N LEU A 160 30.83 -27.00 6.13
CA LEU A 160 31.59 -25.89 5.56
C LEU A 160 31.38 -24.58 6.31
N PHE A 161 30.16 -24.37 6.79
CA PHE A 161 29.71 -23.15 7.45
C PHE A 161 28.99 -23.55 8.75
N PRO A 162 29.74 -23.99 9.78
CA PRO A 162 29.16 -24.39 11.05
C PRO A 162 28.32 -23.24 11.62
N ASN A 163 27.14 -23.59 12.15
CA ASN A 163 26.08 -22.68 12.61
C ASN A 163 26.61 -21.29 12.97
N LEU A 164 26.42 -20.35 12.06
CA LEU A 164 26.83 -18.98 12.29
C LEU A 164 26.03 -18.43 13.48
N PRO A 165 26.67 -17.96 14.56
CA PRO A 165 25.97 -17.33 15.66
C PRO A 165 25.07 -16.20 15.15
N SER A 166 23.87 -16.04 15.74
CA SER A 166 22.90 -15.04 15.29
C SER A 166 23.50 -13.62 15.25
N GLU A 167 24.33 -13.28 16.22
CA GLU A 167 25.07 -12.01 16.27
C GLU A 167 26.00 -11.84 15.06
N ARG A 168 26.80 -12.86 14.76
CA ARG A 168 27.72 -12.84 13.60
C ARG A 168 26.97 -12.71 12.28
N PHE A 169 25.79 -13.33 12.17
CA PHE A 169 24.94 -13.18 10.99
C PHE A 169 24.45 -11.73 10.83
N GLN A 170 24.00 -11.08 11.92
CA GLN A 170 23.55 -9.69 11.86
C GLN A 170 24.70 -8.71 11.58
N GLU A 171 25.90 -8.99 12.08
CA GLU A 171 27.12 -8.24 11.74
C GLU A 171 27.41 -8.29 10.24
N ILE A 172 27.54 -9.49 9.66
CA ILE A 172 27.80 -9.66 8.23
C ILE A 172 26.69 -9.00 7.40
N ARG A 173 25.44 -9.15 7.81
CA ARG A 173 24.31 -8.48 7.14
C ARG A 173 24.48 -6.96 7.17
N ARG A 174 24.85 -6.37 8.30
CA ARG A 174 25.07 -4.92 8.43
C ARG A 174 26.24 -4.46 7.59
N GLU A 175 27.36 -5.19 7.61
CA GLU A 175 28.53 -4.91 6.78
C GLU A 175 28.15 -4.89 5.28
N LEU A 176 27.37 -5.86 4.82
CA LEU A 176 26.89 -5.90 3.43
C LEU A 176 25.94 -4.75 3.11
N LEU A 177 25.01 -4.40 4.03
CA LEU A 177 24.11 -3.25 3.86
C LEU A 177 24.91 -1.94 3.71
N GLU A 178 25.91 -1.72 4.57
CA GLU A 178 26.79 -0.56 4.53
C GLU A 178 27.65 -0.52 3.26
N GLN A 179 28.29 -1.64 2.91
CA GLN A 179 29.15 -1.77 1.73
C GLN A 179 28.39 -1.45 0.45
N TYR A 180 27.17 -1.96 0.31
CA TYR A 180 26.35 -1.81 -0.89
C TYR A 180 25.39 -0.62 -0.84
N LYS A 181 25.40 0.16 0.25
CA LYS A 181 24.52 1.33 0.47
C LYS A 181 23.06 0.97 0.23
N PHE A 182 22.63 -0.12 0.86
CA PHE A 182 21.30 -0.66 0.78
C PHE A 182 20.72 -0.65 2.20
N GLU A 183 19.56 -0.02 2.38
CA GLU A 183 18.87 0.04 3.67
C GLU A 183 17.51 -0.67 3.56
N ASP A 184 17.13 -1.30 4.66
CA ASP A 184 16.05 -2.27 4.70
C ASP A 184 14.64 -1.66 4.69
#